data_AF-A0A7S3R5H3-F1
#
_entry.id   AF-A0A7S3R5H3-F1
#
_cell.length_a   1.000
_cell.length_b   1.000
_cell.length_c   1.000
_cell.angle_alpha   90.00
_cell.angle_beta   90.00
_cell.angle_gamma   90.00
#
_symmetry.space_group_name_H-M   'P 1'
#
loop_
_entity.id
_entity.type
_entity.pdbx_description
1 polymer ?
#
loop_
_entity_poly.entity_id
_entity_poly.type
_entity_poly.pdbx_seq_one_letter_code
_entity_poly.pdbx_strand_id
1 'polypeptide(L)'
;HARFQRIVQFAFCAGAIDGTFMRTEKSWGDVYYYYMKHMAIILFVCIDAHGNSTFVSAGGAGQVGDAHTWNCSALRAKIDYGSWLALPPNARMEEMTIDGTVFKP
;
A
#
# COMPACT_ATOMS: atom_id res chain seq x y z
N HIS A 1 3.61 9.47 -12.14
CA HIS A 1 2.57 10.47 -11.83
C HIS A 1 1.70 10.82 -13.05
N ALA A 2 2.21 11.51 -14.08
CA ALA A 2 1.42 11.99 -15.24
C ALA A 2 0.73 10.92 -16.13
N ARG A 3 1.06 9.63 -15.96
CA ARG A 3 0.42 8.50 -16.68
C ARG A 3 -0.61 7.78 -15.83
N PHE A 4 -0.42 7.67 -14.52
CA PHE A 4 -1.45 7.18 -13.58
C PHE A 4 -2.68 8.09 -13.68
N GLN A 5 -2.48 9.40 -13.63
CA GLN A 5 -3.54 10.39 -13.80
C GLN A 5 -4.25 10.26 -15.16
N ARG A 6 -3.55 9.86 -16.24
CA ARG A 6 -4.17 9.70 -17.57
C ARG A 6 -4.98 8.41 -17.70
N ILE A 7 -4.52 7.32 -17.09
CA ILE A 7 -5.19 6.01 -17.17
C ILE A 7 -6.33 5.92 -16.17
N VAL A 8 -6.09 6.39 -14.95
CA VAL A 8 -6.98 6.17 -13.80
C VAL A 8 -7.74 7.45 -13.41
N GLN A 9 -7.38 8.61 -13.99
CA GLN A 9 -8.05 9.90 -13.77
C GLN A 9 -8.03 10.43 -12.32
N PHE A 10 -7.15 9.89 -11.47
CA PHE A 10 -6.89 10.39 -10.11
C PHE A 10 -5.65 11.26 -10.07
N ALA A 11 -5.83 12.58 -10.14
CA ALA A 11 -4.78 13.54 -9.87
C ALA A 11 -4.23 13.29 -8.45
N PHE A 12 -2.93 13.03 -8.29
CA PHE A 12 -2.26 12.73 -7.02
C PHE A 12 -2.30 11.28 -6.53
N CYS A 13 -2.90 10.37 -7.29
CA CYS A 13 -2.71 8.95 -7.02
C CYS A 13 -1.36 8.48 -7.59
N ALA A 14 -0.48 8.04 -6.69
CA ALA A 14 0.85 7.52 -7.04
C ALA A 14 0.84 6.01 -7.29
N GLY A 15 -0.17 5.30 -6.80
CA GLY A 15 -0.31 3.85 -6.88
C GLY A 15 -1.53 3.34 -6.13
N ALA A 16 -1.85 2.06 -6.31
CA ALA A 16 -2.87 1.34 -5.55
C ALA A 16 -2.19 0.44 -4.52
N ILE A 17 -2.78 0.35 -3.33
CA ILE A 17 -2.28 -0.49 -2.24
C ILE A 17 -3.36 -1.53 -1.92
N ASP A 18 -2.95 -2.79 -1.83
CA ASP A 18 -3.84 -3.89 -1.42
C ASP A 18 -3.12 -4.89 -0.51
N GLY A 19 -3.89 -5.49 0.40
CA GLY A 19 -3.45 -6.53 1.31
C GLY A 19 -4.16 -7.83 1.01
N THR A 20 -3.42 -8.92 0.76
CA THR A 20 -4.00 -10.23 0.47
C THR A 20 -3.56 -11.29 1.48
N PHE A 21 -4.48 -12.20 1.79
CA PHE A 21 -4.21 -13.36 2.64
C PHE A 21 -3.56 -14.46 1.82
N MET A 22 -2.34 -14.83 2.19
CA MET A 22 -1.61 -15.92 1.56
C MET A 22 -1.59 -17.11 2.51
N ARG A 23 -2.38 -18.14 2.19
CA ARG A 23 -2.36 -19.41 2.93
C ARG A 23 -1.03 -20.12 2.70
N THR A 24 -0.45 -20.65 3.77
CA THR A 24 0.76 -21.46 3.72
C THR A 24 0.43 -22.91 4.08
N GLU A 25 1.04 -23.86 3.38
CA GLU A 25 0.90 -25.28 3.67
C GLU A 25 1.90 -25.76 4.73
N LYS A 26 3.03 -25.05 4.84
CA LYS A 26 4.08 -25.37 5.80
C LYS A 26 3.80 -24.70 7.14
N SER A 27 4.01 -25.46 8.22
CA SER A 27 3.80 -24.99 9.58
C SER A 27 5.03 -24.23 10.11
N TRP A 28 4.87 -22.97 10.49
CA TRP A 28 5.94 -22.10 11.00
C TRP A 28 5.68 -21.60 12.43
N GLY A 29 5.06 -22.45 13.26
CA GLY A 29 4.64 -22.10 14.62
C GLY A 29 3.30 -21.35 14.67
N ASP A 30 2.73 -21.25 15.86
CA ASP A 30 1.33 -20.86 16.08
C ASP A 30 1.04 -19.38 15.79
N VAL A 31 2.07 -18.55 15.69
CA VAL A 31 1.97 -17.11 15.41
C VAL A 31 1.30 -16.83 14.07
N TYR A 32 1.38 -17.75 13.11
CA TYR A 32 0.75 -17.61 11.79
C TYR A 32 -0.59 -18.35 11.69
N TYR A 33 -1.03 -18.99 12.77
CA TYR A 33 -2.27 -19.76 12.78
C TYR A 33 -3.48 -18.82 12.83
N TYR A 34 -4.25 -18.83 11.76
CA TYR A 34 -5.44 -18.03 11.59
C TYR A 34 -6.69 -18.76 12.09
N TYR A 35 -7.72 -18.01 12.48
CA TYR A 35 -8.93 -18.57 13.10
C TYR A 35 -9.66 -19.58 12.20
N MET A 36 -9.52 -19.49 10.87
CA MET A 36 -10.05 -20.48 9.93
C MET A 36 -9.21 -21.77 9.85
N LYS A 37 -8.40 -22.06 10.88
CA LYS A 37 -7.58 -23.27 11.01
C LYS A 37 -6.54 -23.47 9.89
N HIS A 38 -6.04 -22.36 9.36
CA HIS A 38 -4.99 -22.36 8.35
C HIS A 38 -3.84 -21.47 8.80
N MET A 39 -2.61 -21.81 8.41
CA MET A 39 -1.52 -20.85 8.53
C MET A 39 -1.58 -19.86 7.38
N ALA A 40 -1.48 -18.58 7.69
CA ALA A 40 -1.51 -17.54 6.69
C ALA A 40 -0.61 -16.37 7.07
N ILE A 41 -0.09 -15.71 6.04
CA ILE A 41 0.56 -14.41 6.15
C ILE A 41 -0.28 -13.37 5.39
N ILE A 42 -0.12 -12.10 5.76
CA ILE A 42 -0.54 -10.98 4.95
C ILE A 42 0.60 -10.61 4.01
N LEU A 43 0.28 -10.54 2.72
CA LEU A 43 1.10 -9.92 1.69
C LEU A 43 0.50 -8.56 1.39
N PHE A 44 1.28 -7.50 1.55
CA PHE A 44 0.86 -6.13 1.33
C PHE A 44 1.70 -5.51 0.20
N VAL A 45 1.05 -5.04 -0.86
CA VAL A 45 1.74 -4.58 -2.07
C VAL A 45 1.23 -3.21 -2.50
N CYS A 46 2.15 -2.35 -2.94
CA CYS A 46 1.83 -1.12 -3.65
C CYS A 46 2.21 -1.27 -5.13
N ILE A 47 1.29 -0.95 -6.03
CA ILE A 47 1.44 -1.07 -7.49
C ILE A 47 1.34 0.32 -8.13
N ASP A 48 2.23 0.62 -9.08
CA ASP A 48 2.16 1.84 -9.88
C ASP A 48 1.18 1.73 -11.07
N ALA A 49 1.09 2.78 -11.89
CA ALA A 49 0.19 2.82 -13.05
C ALA A 49 0.49 1.75 -14.12
N HIS A 50 1.69 1.19 -14.07
CA HIS A 50 2.22 0.25 -15.06
C HIS A 50 2.10 -1.19 -14.60
N GLY A 51 1.53 -1.44 -13.42
CA GLY A 51 1.47 -2.76 -12.82
C GLY A 51 2.77 -3.17 -12.13
N ASN A 52 3.74 -2.26 -11.96
CA ASN A 52 4.99 -2.59 -11.27
C ASN A 52 4.79 -2.52 -9.75
N SER A 53 5.33 -3.52 -9.05
CA SER A 53 5.43 -3.50 -7.59
C SER A 53 6.45 -2.46 -7.14
N THR A 54 5.98 -1.43 -6.46
CA THR A 54 6.82 -0.35 -5.91
C THR A 54 7.14 -0.58 -4.43
N PHE A 55 6.32 -1.38 -3.76
CA PHE A 55 6.53 -1.81 -2.38
C PHE A 55 5.93 -3.19 -2.17
N VAL A 56 6.64 -4.04 -1.42
CA VAL A 56 6.16 -5.34 -0.99
C VAL A 56 6.53 -5.52 0.48
N SER A 57 5.54 -5.87 1.30
CA SER A 57 5.73 -6.29 2.69
C SER A 57 5.07 -7.65 2.86
N ALA A 58 5.86 -8.64 3.26
CA ALA A 58 5.39 -10.02 3.46
C ALA A 58 5.76 -10.47 4.88
N GLY A 59 4.89 -11.28 5.48
CA GLY A 59 5.17 -11.93 6.76
C GLY A 59 4.43 -11.37 7.97
N GLY A 60 3.51 -10.41 7.78
CA GLY A 60 2.54 -10.09 8.81
C GLY A 60 1.69 -11.33 9.11
N ALA A 61 1.47 -11.66 10.39
CA ALA A 61 0.66 -12.81 10.75
C ALA A 61 -0.78 -12.64 10.24
N GLY A 62 -1.37 -13.66 9.60
CA GLY A 62 -2.74 -13.55 9.07
C GLY A 62 -3.77 -13.15 10.13
N GLN A 63 -3.55 -13.52 11.39
CA GLN A 63 -4.44 -13.19 12.51
C GLN A 63 -4.55 -11.70 12.86
N VAL A 64 -3.54 -10.87 12.53
CA VAL A 64 -3.58 -9.44 12.88
C VAL A 64 -4.28 -8.58 11.82
N GLY A 65 -4.52 -9.14 10.63
CA GLY A 65 -5.23 -8.47 9.54
C GLY A 65 -4.40 -7.44 8.77
N ASP A 66 -5.03 -6.87 7.75
CA ASP A 66 -4.48 -5.86 6.84
C ASP A 66 -4.27 -4.51 7.53
N ALA A 67 -5.21 -4.05 8.35
CA ALA A 67 -5.13 -2.77 9.07
C ALA A 67 -3.93 -2.71 10.03
N HIS A 68 -3.69 -3.79 10.79
CA HIS A 68 -2.52 -3.88 11.65
C HIS A 68 -1.23 -3.95 10.81
N THR A 69 -1.24 -4.75 9.75
CA THR A 69 -0.09 -4.87 8.83
C THR A 69 0.28 -3.52 8.22
N TRP A 70 -0.71 -2.71 7.83
CA TRP A 70 -0.52 -1.33 7.35
C TRP A 70 0.11 -0.44 8.41
N ASN A 71 -0.46 -0.41 9.62
CA ASN A 71 -0.01 0.46 10.71
C ASN A 71 1.44 0.16 11.13
N CYS A 72 1.89 -1.08 10.99
CA CYS A 72 3.26 -1.51 11.30
C CYS A 72 4.20 -1.49 10.08
N SER A 73 3.73 -1.07 8.90
CA SER A 73 4.52 -1.13 7.66
C SER A 73 5.55 -0.01 7.55
N ALA A 74 6.69 -0.31 6.92
CA ALA A 74 7.70 0.68 6.59
C ALA A 74 7.17 1.75 5.61
N LEU A 75 6.21 1.38 4.74
CA LEU A 75 5.57 2.33 3.83
C LEU A 75 4.74 3.35 4.61
N ARG A 76 3.96 2.92 5.61
CA ARG A 76 3.22 3.83 6.49
C ARG A 76 4.14 4.80 7.22
N ALA A 77 5.22 4.30 7.80
CA ALA A 77 6.21 5.15 8.49
C ALA A 77 6.84 6.20 7.54
N LYS A 78 7.16 5.83 6.29
CA LYS A 78 7.64 6.78 5.28
C LYS A 78 6.59 7.79 4.87
N ILE A 79 5.31 7.41 4.85
CA ILE A 79 4.19 8.31 4.57
C ILE A 79 4.04 9.34 5.69
N ASP A 80 3.98 8.87 6.94
CA ASP A 80 3.84 9.75 8.11
C ASP A 80 5.04 10.71 8.25
N TYR A 81 6.25 10.27 7.88
CA TYR A 81 7.45 11.12 7.86
C TYR A 81 7.52 12.05 6.62
N GLY A 82 6.76 11.79 5.56
CA GLY A 82 6.82 12.55 4.31
C GLY A 82 7.98 12.17 3.37
N SER A 83 8.67 11.04 3.59
CA SER A 83 9.78 10.57 2.73
C SER A 83 9.37 9.50 1.72
N TRP A 84 8.09 9.16 1.65
CA TRP A 84 7.55 8.17 0.73
C TRP A 84 7.59 8.60 -0.74
N LEU A 85 7.52 9.91 -1.00
CA LEU A 85 7.47 10.48 -2.35
C LEU A 85 8.72 11.34 -2.60
N ALA A 86 9.72 10.75 -3.25
CA ALA A 86 10.84 11.51 -3.79
C ALA A 86 10.37 12.28 -5.03
N LEU A 87 9.89 13.50 -4.83
CA LEU A 87 9.59 14.42 -5.92
C LEU A 87 10.91 14.91 -6.55
N PRO A 88 11.04 14.95 -7.89
CA PRO A 88 12.15 15.66 -8.50
C PRO A 88 12.15 17.12 -8.02
N PRO A 89 13.32 17.81 -7.94
CA PRO A 89 13.47 19.12 -7.30
C PRO A 89 12.51 20.23 -7.77
N ASN A 90 11.86 20.06 -8.93
CA ASN A 90 10.93 21.01 -9.54
C ASN A 90 9.51 20.48 -9.72
N ALA A 91 9.18 19.28 -9.20
CA ALA A 91 7.82 18.77 -9.28
C ALA A 91 6.93 19.53 -8.30
N ARG A 92 5.97 20.28 -8.83
CA ARG A 92 4.88 20.86 -8.05
C ARG A 92 3.76 19.83 -7.95
N MET A 93 3.30 19.58 -6.74
CA MET A 93 2.01 18.92 -6.55
C MET A 93 0.95 19.95 -6.95
N GLU A 94 0.26 19.74 -8.06
CA GLU A 94 -0.85 20.59 -8.47
C GLU A 94 -2.04 20.39 -7.49
N GLU A 95 -3.07 21.24 -7.53
CA GLU A 95 -4.25 21.08 -6.67
C GLU A 95 -5.30 20.21 -7.41
N MET A 96 -6.01 19.32 -6.71
CA MET A 96 -7.14 18.57 -7.31
C MET A 96 -8.45 19.24 -6.89
N THR A 97 -9.37 19.42 -7.84
CA THR A 97 -10.77 19.76 -7.52
C THR A 97 -11.67 18.58 -7.90
N ILE A 98 -12.36 17.98 -6.92
CA ILE A 98 -13.44 16.99 -7.15
C ILE A 98 -14.73 17.61 -6.63
N ASP A 99 -15.76 17.68 -7.48
CA ASP A 99 -17.08 18.21 -7.13
C ASP A 99 -17.04 19.58 -6.41
N GLY A 100 -16.11 20.46 -6.84
CA GLY A 100 -15.89 21.78 -6.25
C GLY A 100 -15.06 21.81 -4.96
N THR A 101 -14.67 20.65 -4.44
CA THR A 101 -13.79 20.54 -3.27
C THR A 101 -12.33 20.49 -3.69
N VAL A 102 -11.53 21.43 -3.19
CA VAL A 102 -10.08 21.48 -3.46
C VAL A 102 -9.33 20.61 -2.45
N PHE A 103 -8.63 19.60 -2.97
CA PHE A 103 -7.71 18.76 -2.23
C PHE A 103 -6.30 19.29 -2.45
N LYS A 104 -5.71 19.78 -1.36
CA LYS A 104 -4.27 20.06 -1.29
C LYS A 104 -3.58 18.77 -0.81
N PRO A 105 -2.35 18.49 -1.29
CA PRO A 105 -1.52 17.42 -0.77
C PRO A 105 -1.36 17.47 0.75
#